data_AF-A0A9K3KFA2-F1
#
_entry.id   AF-A0A9K3KFA2-F1
#
_cell.length_a   1.000
_cell.length_b   1.000
_cell.length_c   1.000
_cell.angle_alpha   90.00
_cell.angle_beta   90.00
_cell.angle_gamma   90.00
#
_symmetry.space_group_name_H-M   'P 1'
#
loop_
_entity.id
_entity.type
_entity.pdbx_description
1 polymer ?
#
loop_
_entity_poly.entity_id
_entity_poly.type
_entity_poly.pdbx_seq_one_letter_code
_entity_poly.pdbx_strand_id
1 'polypeptide(L)'
;MAADDPDKILYLNLIIHDVTEAVKARVSKKLERAVMIPNAVKAQAATRAGHMTSPKYVAQALAQSLCKKIPENMQKQGVTVELEEAFREHTFVVLQLKIKHVNPLTIMTSAWTEYGLSWILESIGPSNRRFVEDCYLPNMVTSLLAATVPKMLAEKMSDKKIDAETKVLRAAEQALYFYEKLNELRSSDHWDQRFTLNPIKTIYKRMSSSSTTCSITSGTAQPEEDESLAATSACSSSWSFPL
;
A
#
# COMPACT_ATOMS: atom_id res chain seq x y z
N MET A 1 10.68 22.29 20.20
CA MET A 1 10.51 21.35 19.08
C MET A 1 11.82 21.35 18.33
N ALA A 2 12.58 20.25 18.34
CA ALA A 2 13.75 20.14 17.48
C ALA A 2 13.25 20.16 16.02
N ALA A 3 13.88 20.95 15.15
CA ALA A 3 13.55 20.93 13.74
C ALA A 3 13.81 19.51 13.21
N ASP A 4 12.81 18.92 12.53
CA ASP A 4 12.98 17.63 11.86
C ASP A 4 14.11 17.78 10.83
N ASP A 5 15.17 16.99 11.01
CA ASP A 5 16.32 16.96 10.11
C ASP A 5 15.87 16.37 8.75
N PRO A 6 15.93 17.14 7.65
CA PRO A 6 15.44 16.68 6.36
C PRO A 6 16.18 15.45 5.83
N ASP A 7 17.41 15.20 6.30
CA ASP A 7 18.21 14.04 5.87
C ASP A 7 17.70 12.72 6.47
N LYS A 8 16.83 12.79 7.49
CA LYS A 8 16.21 11.63 8.15
C LYS A 8 14.85 11.27 7.58
N ILE A 9 14.45 11.91 6.48
CA ILE A 9 13.15 11.73 5.84
C ILE A 9 13.34 11.13 4.45
N LEU A 10 12.67 10.00 4.21
CA LEU A 10 12.56 9.36 2.91
C LEU A 10 11.11 9.38 2.44
N TYR A 11 10.92 9.47 1.13
CA TYR A 11 9.62 9.38 0.49
C TYR A 11 9.56 8.12 -0.36
N LEU A 12 8.61 7.25 -0.03
CA LEU A 12 8.30 6.03 -0.75
C LEU A 12 7.12 6.31 -1.67
N ASN A 13 7.41 6.37 -2.96
CA ASN A 13 6.46 6.54 -4.04
C ASN A 13 6.02 5.17 -4.54
N LEU A 14 4.71 4.94 -4.57
CA LEU A 14 4.09 3.72 -5.05
C LEU A 14 3.07 4.08 -6.13
N ILE A 15 3.22 3.54 -7.33
CA ILE A 15 2.26 3.69 -8.43
C ILE A 15 1.75 2.30 -8.78
N ILE A 16 0.45 2.10 -8.68
CA ILE A 16 -0.18 0.82 -9.03
C ILE A 16 -0.69 0.86 -10.47
N HIS A 17 -0.21 -0.06 -11.30
CA HIS A 17 -0.60 -0.17 -12.70
C HIS A 17 -1.74 -1.17 -12.89
N ASP A 18 -1.59 -2.40 -12.39
CA ASP A 18 -2.63 -3.44 -12.49
C ASP A 18 -2.70 -4.33 -11.24
N VAL A 19 -3.93 -4.69 -10.88
CA VAL A 19 -4.29 -5.53 -9.73
C VAL A 19 -5.19 -6.69 -10.11
N THR A 20 -5.53 -6.83 -11.39
CA THR A 20 -6.54 -7.77 -11.88
C THR A 20 -6.18 -9.21 -11.50
N GLU A 21 -4.93 -9.61 -11.73
CA GLU A 21 -4.45 -10.96 -11.42
C GLU A 21 -4.36 -11.23 -9.91
N ALA A 22 -3.94 -10.24 -9.13
CA ALA A 22 -3.95 -10.31 -7.67
C ALA A 22 -5.36 -10.57 -7.12
N VAL A 23 -6.34 -9.82 -7.62
CA VAL A 23 -7.73 -9.93 -7.18
C VAL A 23 -8.33 -11.28 -7.61
N LYS A 24 -8.14 -11.69 -8.86
CA LYS A 24 -8.57 -13.01 -9.36
C LYS A 24 -8.01 -14.12 -8.47
N ALA A 25 -6.70 -14.12 -8.21
CA ALA A 25 -6.05 -15.13 -7.38
C ALA A 25 -6.63 -15.16 -5.95
N ARG A 26 -6.88 -13.99 -5.36
CA ARG A 26 -7.45 -13.87 -4.00
C ARG A 26 -8.90 -14.35 -3.95
N VAL A 27 -9.71 -14.03 -4.95
CA VAL A 27 -11.12 -14.46 -5.03
C VAL A 27 -11.21 -15.95 -5.29
N SER A 28 -10.42 -16.49 -6.23
CA SER A 28 -10.34 -17.94 -6.49
C SER A 28 -9.98 -18.71 -5.22
N LYS A 29 -8.95 -18.28 -4.49
CA LYS A 29 -8.54 -18.91 -3.21
C LYS A 29 -9.62 -18.86 -2.13
N LYS A 30 -10.43 -17.79 -2.09
CA LYS A 30 -11.59 -17.71 -1.18
C LYS A 30 -12.73 -18.64 -1.60
N LEU A 31 -12.99 -18.74 -2.90
CA LEU A 31 -14.06 -19.58 -3.46
C LEU A 31 -13.71 -21.06 -3.45
N GLU A 32 -12.44 -21.44 -3.50
CA GLU A 32 -11.99 -22.84 -3.31
C GLU A 32 -12.47 -23.42 -1.98
N ARG A 33 -12.57 -22.59 -0.93
CA ARG A 33 -13.09 -23.00 0.38
C ARG A 33 -14.60 -23.26 0.38
N ALA A 34 -15.33 -22.74 -0.61
CA ALA A 34 -16.76 -22.98 -0.77
C ALA A 34 -16.97 -24.27 -1.58
N VAL A 35 -17.21 -25.39 -0.89
CA VAL A 35 -17.35 -26.73 -1.49
C VAL A 35 -18.53 -26.82 -2.47
N MET A 36 -19.62 -26.06 -2.24
CA MET A 36 -20.88 -26.22 -2.99
C MET A 36 -20.98 -25.44 -4.30
N ILE A 37 -20.01 -24.58 -4.64
CA ILE A 37 -20.10 -23.73 -5.84
C ILE A 37 -19.42 -24.44 -7.03
N PRO A 38 -20.08 -24.58 -8.20
CA PRO A 38 -19.45 -25.15 -9.39
C PRO A 38 -18.21 -24.35 -9.84
N ASN A 39 -17.16 -25.04 -10.29
CA ASN A 39 -15.88 -24.42 -10.68
C ASN A 39 -16.03 -23.34 -11.77
N ALA A 40 -16.95 -23.54 -12.72
CA ALA A 40 -17.23 -22.56 -13.77
C ALA A 40 -17.74 -21.22 -13.19
N VAL A 41 -18.61 -21.28 -12.18
CA VAL A 41 -19.14 -20.09 -11.49
C VAL A 41 -18.03 -19.41 -10.69
N LYS A 42 -17.13 -20.19 -10.06
CA LYS A 42 -15.98 -19.64 -9.32
C LYS A 42 -15.04 -18.83 -10.24
N ALA A 43 -14.70 -19.39 -11.40
CA ALA A 43 -13.84 -18.71 -12.36
C ALA A 43 -14.47 -17.42 -12.90
N GLN A 44 -15.77 -17.47 -13.25
CA GLN A 44 -16.49 -16.29 -13.73
C GLN A 44 -16.58 -15.19 -12.65
N ALA A 45 -16.86 -15.58 -11.40
CA ALA A 45 -16.89 -14.65 -10.28
C ALA A 45 -15.52 -13.99 -10.03
N ALA A 46 -14.43 -14.76 -10.08
CA ALA A 46 -13.07 -14.23 -9.94
C ALA A 46 -12.73 -13.22 -11.05
N THR A 47 -13.03 -13.54 -12.31
CA THR A 47 -12.80 -12.63 -13.44
C THR A 47 -13.60 -11.34 -13.29
N ARG A 48 -14.89 -11.45 -12.93
CA ARG A 48 -15.76 -10.28 -12.74
C ARG A 48 -15.29 -9.41 -11.58
N ALA A 49 -14.90 -10.02 -10.46
CA ALA A 49 -14.35 -9.31 -9.31
C ALA A 49 -13.03 -8.59 -9.65
N GLY A 50 -12.17 -9.20 -10.46
CA GLY A 50 -10.95 -8.58 -10.97
C GLY A 50 -11.23 -7.27 -11.71
N HIS A 51 -12.18 -7.28 -12.65
CA HIS A 51 -12.58 -6.09 -13.39
C HIS A 51 -13.36 -5.06 -12.58
N MET A 52 -14.04 -5.47 -11.52
CA MET A 52 -14.82 -4.56 -10.66
C MET A 52 -13.97 -3.91 -9.57
N THR A 53 -12.82 -4.49 -9.22
CA THR A 53 -11.98 -3.95 -8.16
C THR A 53 -11.21 -2.75 -8.68
N SER A 54 -11.55 -1.56 -8.20
CA SER A 54 -10.81 -0.36 -8.57
C SER A 54 -9.40 -0.38 -7.97
N PRO A 55 -8.35 -0.18 -8.78
CA PRO A 55 -6.96 -0.08 -8.32
C PRO A 55 -6.76 0.91 -7.17
N LYS A 56 -7.57 1.98 -7.11
CA LYS A 56 -7.57 2.99 -6.03
C LYS A 56 -7.78 2.37 -4.64
N TYR A 57 -8.71 1.42 -4.51
CA TYR A 57 -8.95 0.75 -3.22
C TYR A 57 -7.78 -0.16 -2.83
N VAL A 58 -7.14 -0.79 -3.81
CA VAL A 58 -5.95 -1.62 -3.56
C VAL A 58 -4.77 -0.74 -3.14
N ALA A 59 -4.57 0.41 -3.77
CA ALA A 59 -3.56 1.39 -3.38
C ALA A 59 -3.74 1.85 -1.94
N GLN A 60 -4.96 2.21 -1.55
CA GLN A 60 -5.29 2.57 -0.17
C GLN A 60 -5.03 1.43 0.81
N ALA A 61 -5.50 0.21 0.51
CA ALA A 61 -5.31 -0.93 1.39
C ALA A 61 -3.82 -1.32 1.54
N LEU A 62 -3.04 -1.18 0.46
CA LEU A 62 -1.60 -1.41 0.50
C LEU A 62 -0.89 -0.34 1.33
N ALA A 63 -1.19 0.94 1.11
CA ALA A 63 -0.64 2.05 1.89
C ALA A 63 -0.83 1.83 3.40
N GLN A 64 -2.07 1.55 3.82
CA GLN A 64 -2.40 1.26 5.22
C GLN A 64 -1.64 0.05 5.77
N SER A 65 -1.53 -1.02 4.98
CA SER A 65 -0.78 -2.21 5.37
C SER A 65 0.72 -1.94 5.49
N LEU A 66 1.29 -1.07 4.65
CA LEU A 66 2.70 -0.69 4.68
C LEU A 66 2.99 0.20 5.89
N CYS A 67 2.17 1.21 6.16
CA CYS A 67 2.29 2.08 7.33
C CYS A 67 2.26 1.31 8.65
N LYS A 68 1.53 0.18 8.70
CA LYS A 68 1.57 -0.70 9.87
C LYS A 68 2.82 -1.58 9.90
N LYS A 69 3.14 -2.24 8.80
CA LYS A 69 4.10 -3.36 8.81
C LYS A 69 5.55 -2.93 8.68
N ILE A 70 5.86 -1.89 7.90
CA ILE A 70 7.25 -1.46 7.77
C ILE A 70 7.81 -1.02 9.13
N PRO A 71 7.14 -0.14 9.91
CA PRO A 71 7.62 0.21 11.24
C PRO A 71 7.81 -1.00 12.16
N GLU A 72 6.84 -1.90 12.23
CA GLU A 72 6.93 -3.13 13.06
C GLU A 72 8.15 -4.00 12.71
N ASN A 73 8.53 -4.09 11.43
CA ASN A 73 9.66 -4.92 11.02
C ASN A 73 11.00 -4.20 11.14
N MET A 74 11.05 -2.89 10.87
CA MET A 74 12.26 -2.09 11.10
C MET A 74 12.61 -2.01 12.58
N GLN A 75 11.60 -1.95 13.46
CA GLN A 75 11.82 -1.93 14.91
C GLN A 75 12.52 -3.21 15.38
N LYS A 76 12.16 -4.38 14.83
CA LYS A 76 12.85 -5.66 15.12
C LYS A 76 14.31 -5.64 14.68
N GLN A 77 14.65 -4.85 13.68
CA GLN A 77 16.01 -4.65 13.19
C GLN A 77 16.74 -3.53 13.93
N GLY A 78 16.14 -2.94 14.97
CA GLY A 78 16.77 -1.88 15.75
C GLY A 78 16.54 -0.47 15.22
N VAL A 79 15.68 -0.28 14.22
CA VAL A 79 15.38 1.06 13.69
C VAL A 79 13.95 1.43 13.98
N THR A 80 13.77 2.49 14.75
CA THR A 80 12.46 3.08 15.01
C THR A 80 12.16 4.07 13.90
N VAL A 81 11.19 3.73 13.07
CA VAL A 81 10.70 4.59 11.98
C VAL A 81 9.22 4.90 12.19
N GLU A 82 8.81 6.11 11.78
CA GLU A 82 7.41 6.46 11.56
C GLU A 82 7.15 6.42 10.06
N LEU A 83 6.02 5.85 9.66
CA LEU A 83 5.60 5.78 8.26
C LEU A 83 4.16 6.27 8.14
N GLU A 84 3.98 7.36 7.42
CA GLU A 84 2.69 8.03 7.25
C GLU A 84 2.34 8.20 5.77
N GLU A 85 1.05 8.20 5.45
CA GLU A 85 0.58 8.52 4.10
C GLU A 85 0.58 10.05 3.94
N ALA A 86 1.55 10.59 3.20
CA ALA A 86 1.68 12.02 2.98
C ALA A 86 0.77 12.51 1.85
N PHE A 87 0.54 11.67 0.84
CA PHE A 87 -0.29 12.01 -0.30
C PHE A 87 -0.87 10.77 -0.96
N ARG A 88 -2.08 10.91 -1.52
CA ARG A 88 -2.68 9.92 -2.40
C ARG A 88 -3.59 10.55 -3.43
N GLU A 89 -3.37 10.20 -4.69
CA GLU A 89 -4.24 10.52 -5.82
C GLU A 89 -4.41 9.28 -6.70
N HIS A 90 -5.63 8.75 -6.77
CA HIS A 90 -5.96 7.49 -7.47
C HIS A 90 -5.06 6.30 -7.08
N THR A 91 -4.18 5.86 -7.99
CA THR A 91 -3.26 4.72 -7.81
C THR A 91 -1.87 5.15 -7.35
N PHE A 92 -1.62 6.46 -7.29
CA PHE A 92 -0.36 7.03 -6.83
C PHE A 92 -0.43 7.36 -5.35
N VAL A 93 0.47 6.77 -4.58
CA VAL A 93 0.58 6.94 -3.14
C VAL A 93 2.01 7.38 -2.82
N VAL A 94 2.14 8.41 -1.98
CA VAL A 94 3.42 8.82 -1.41
C VAL A 94 3.37 8.60 0.09
N LEU A 95 4.27 7.77 0.60
CA LEU A 95 4.46 7.50 2.01
C LEU A 95 5.71 8.22 2.51
N GLN A 96 5.61 8.93 3.63
CA GLN A 96 6.73 9.59 4.28
C GLN A 96 7.28 8.71 5.39
N LEU A 97 8.53 8.27 5.25
CA LEU A 97 9.26 7.48 6.23
C LEU A 97 10.20 8.42 7.00
N LYS A 98 9.99 8.57 8.31
CA LYS A 98 10.85 9.35 9.21
C LYS A 98 11.62 8.42 10.13
N ILE A 99 12.95 8.52 10.14
CA ILE A 99 13.79 7.77 11.07
C ILE A 99 13.87 8.54 12.38
N LYS A 100 13.32 7.97 13.46
CA LYS A 100 13.32 8.59 14.79
C LYS A 100 14.54 8.21 15.60
N HIS A 101 14.86 6.92 15.61
CA HIS A 101 15.95 6.40 16.40
C HIS A 101 16.56 5.16 15.77
N VAL A 102 17.86 5.02 15.94
CA VAL A 102 18.66 3.92 15.42
C VAL A 102 19.40 3.30 16.62
N ASN A 103 19.06 2.07 16.96
CA ASN A 103 19.72 1.32 18.03
C ASN A 103 20.97 0.63 17.47
N PRO A 104 22.18 1.09 17.80
CA PRO A 104 23.42 0.56 17.24
C PRO A 104 23.63 -0.91 17.61
N LEU A 105 23.24 -1.34 18.82
CA LEU A 105 23.48 -2.70 19.29
C LEU A 105 22.66 -3.72 18.50
N THR A 106 21.37 -3.43 18.29
CA THR A 106 20.50 -4.31 17.50
C THR A 106 20.90 -4.32 16.03
N ILE A 107 21.30 -3.17 15.49
CA ILE A 107 21.84 -3.06 14.13
C ILE A 107 23.13 -3.85 13.95
N MET A 108 23.95 -4.04 14.97
CA MET A 108 25.16 -4.87 14.83
C MET A 108 24.83 -6.37 14.78
N THR A 109 23.72 -6.78 15.38
CA THR A 109 23.33 -8.20 15.50
C THR A 109 22.46 -8.72 14.36
N SER A 110 22.04 -7.84 13.48
CA SER A 110 21.01 -8.09 12.48
C SER A 110 21.59 -8.45 11.11
N ALA A 111 20.95 -9.39 10.40
CA ALA A 111 21.46 -9.95 9.14
C ALA A 111 21.76 -8.92 8.03
N TRP A 112 21.00 -7.83 7.96
CA TRP A 112 21.17 -6.75 6.96
C TRP A 112 22.50 -5.99 7.01
N THR A 113 23.31 -6.16 8.07
CA THR A 113 24.52 -5.37 8.35
C THR A 113 25.76 -6.22 8.60
N GLU A 114 25.63 -7.55 8.49
CA GLU A 114 26.68 -8.54 8.75
C GLU A 114 27.93 -8.33 7.88
N TYR A 115 27.82 -7.59 6.76
CA TYR A 115 28.92 -7.38 5.82
C TYR A 115 29.80 -6.15 6.06
N GLY A 116 29.63 -5.38 7.14
CA GLY A 116 30.59 -4.27 7.34
C GLY A 116 30.38 -3.28 8.46
N LEU A 117 29.34 -3.36 9.29
CA LEU A 117 29.14 -2.34 10.33
C LEU A 117 29.86 -2.63 11.63
N SER A 118 30.03 -3.92 11.95
CA SER A 118 30.71 -4.34 13.17
C SER A 118 32.14 -3.81 13.22
N TRP A 119 32.92 -3.96 12.15
CA TRP A 119 34.32 -3.49 12.11
C TRP A 119 34.43 -1.97 12.24
N ILE A 120 33.50 -1.20 11.64
CA ILE A 120 33.49 0.27 11.72
C ILE A 120 33.26 0.70 13.17
N LEU A 121 32.27 0.10 13.84
CA LEU A 121 31.93 0.45 15.21
C LEU A 121 32.98 -0.02 16.22
N GLU A 122 33.62 -1.17 16.00
CA GLU A 122 34.75 -1.64 16.81
C GLU A 122 36.00 -0.77 16.65
N SER A 123 36.23 -0.23 15.46
CA SER A 123 37.39 0.64 15.18
C SER A 123 37.23 2.05 15.76
N ILE A 124 35.99 2.45 16.09
CA ILE A 124 35.68 3.79 16.57
C ILE A 124 35.73 3.77 18.09
N GLY A 125 36.79 4.37 18.64
CA GLY A 125 36.94 4.52 20.08
C GLY A 125 35.76 5.25 20.75
N PRO A 126 35.59 5.08 22.07
CA PRO A 126 34.43 5.59 22.81
C PRO A 126 34.20 7.10 22.67
N SER A 127 35.27 7.87 22.42
CA SER A 127 35.22 9.32 22.22
C SER A 127 34.41 9.74 20.98
N ASN A 128 34.35 8.90 19.94
CA ASN A 128 33.69 9.21 18.67
C ASN A 128 32.32 8.54 18.54
N ARG A 129 31.91 7.73 19.54
CA ARG A 129 30.68 6.94 19.50
C ARG A 129 29.43 7.79 19.29
N ARG A 130 29.30 8.91 20.02
CA ARG A 130 28.15 9.82 19.88
C ARG A 130 28.03 10.40 18.48
N PHE A 131 29.15 10.83 17.90
CA PHE A 131 29.16 11.36 16.53
C PHE A 131 28.69 10.31 15.52
N VAL A 132 29.13 9.06 15.68
CA VAL A 132 28.71 7.97 14.80
C VAL A 132 27.23 7.68 14.98
N GLU A 133 26.76 7.59 16.21
CA GLU A 133 25.35 7.32 16.53
C GLU A 133 24.41 8.42 16.03
N ASP A 134 24.78 9.69 16.20
CA ASP A 134 23.91 10.82 15.89
C ASP A 134 23.97 11.27 14.42
N CYS A 135 25.14 11.16 13.78
CA CYS A 135 25.39 11.70 12.43
C CYS A 135 25.60 10.61 11.37
N TYR A 136 26.38 9.57 11.67
CA TYR A 136 26.79 8.59 10.64
C TYR A 136 25.74 7.49 10.45
N LEU A 137 25.30 6.87 11.53
CA LEU A 137 24.35 5.76 11.49
C LEU A 137 23.02 6.14 10.81
N PRO A 138 22.37 7.27 11.11
CA PRO A 138 21.12 7.63 10.45
C PRO A 138 21.28 7.79 8.93
N ASN A 139 22.36 8.43 8.48
CA ASN A 139 22.64 8.65 7.06
C ASN A 139 22.91 7.34 6.31
N MET A 140 23.64 6.45 6.95
CA MET A 140 23.93 5.13 6.40
C MET A 140 22.67 4.25 6.34
N VAL A 141 21.89 4.21 7.43
CA VAL A 141 20.59 3.51 7.46
C VAL A 141 19.64 4.07 6.41
N THR A 142 19.57 5.40 6.27
CA THR A 142 18.76 6.07 5.24
C THR A 142 19.16 5.59 3.85
N SER A 143 20.45 5.55 3.56
CA SER A 143 20.97 5.12 2.24
C SER A 143 20.69 3.63 1.99
N LEU A 144 20.85 2.80 3.01
CA LEU A 144 20.54 1.36 2.94
C LEU A 144 19.03 1.13 2.72
N LEU A 145 18.17 1.84 3.45
CA LEU A 145 16.72 1.76 3.28
C LEU A 145 16.30 2.20 1.88
N ALA A 146 16.87 3.29 1.36
CA ALA A 146 16.60 3.75 0.00
C ALA A 146 16.95 2.71 -1.07
N ALA A 147 18.00 1.91 -0.86
CA ALA A 147 18.40 0.85 -1.80
C ALA A 147 17.60 -0.45 -1.62
N THR A 148 17.27 -0.83 -0.39
CA THR A 148 16.70 -2.14 -0.05
C THR A 148 15.18 -2.16 -0.09
N VAL A 149 14.52 -1.09 0.39
CA VAL A 149 13.05 -1.03 0.48
C VAL A 149 12.37 -1.18 -0.89
N PRO A 150 12.83 -0.52 -1.99
CA PRO A 150 12.22 -0.71 -3.30
C PRO A 150 12.28 -2.16 -3.78
N LYS A 151 13.42 -2.84 -3.61
CA LYS A 151 13.63 -4.24 -4.04
C LYS A 151 12.69 -5.18 -3.29
N MET A 152 12.66 -5.04 -1.97
CA MET A 152 11.80 -5.82 -1.08
C MET A 152 10.32 -5.61 -1.40
N LEU A 153 9.91 -4.37 -1.68
CA LEU A 153 8.52 -4.09 -2.06
C LEU A 153 8.20 -4.65 -3.45
N ALA A 154 9.08 -4.50 -4.43
CA ALA A 154 8.89 -5.07 -5.76
C ALA A 154 8.68 -6.60 -5.70
N GLU A 155 9.52 -7.31 -4.94
CA GLU A 155 9.35 -8.75 -4.70
C GLU A 155 7.98 -9.06 -4.07
N LYS A 156 7.60 -8.33 -3.02
CA LYS A 156 6.31 -8.55 -2.33
C LYS A 156 5.08 -8.20 -3.17
N MET A 157 5.18 -7.25 -4.09
CA MET A 157 4.10 -6.93 -5.02
C MET A 157 4.02 -8.01 -6.11
N SER A 158 5.16 -8.47 -6.62
CA SER A 158 5.25 -9.59 -7.57
C SER A 158 4.65 -10.89 -7.01
N ASP A 159 5.00 -11.25 -5.77
CA ASP A 159 4.42 -12.41 -5.05
C ASP A 159 2.88 -12.36 -5.01
N LYS A 160 2.34 -11.15 -4.90
CA LYS A 160 0.88 -10.91 -4.85
C LYS A 160 0.26 -10.71 -6.22
N LYS A 161 1.04 -10.78 -7.31
CA LYS A 161 0.62 -10.49 -8.69
C LYS A 161 0.06 -9.08 -8.85
N ILE A 162 0.64 -8.13 -8.14
CA ILE A 162 0.33 -6.70 -8.24
C ILE A 162 1.42 -6.05 -9.07
N ASP A 163 1.06 -5.46 -10.19
CA ASP A 163 1.97 -4.67 -11.02
C ASP A 163 2.04 -3.24 -10.47
N ALA A 164 3.19 -2.88 -9.93
CA ALA A 164 3.42 -1.59 -9.30
C ALA A 164 4.86 -1.10 -9.45
N GLU A 165 5.02 0.19 -9.76
CA GLU A 165 6.30 0.90 -9.67
C GLU A 165 6.52 1.36 -8.23
N THR A 166 7.73 1.12 -7.71
CA THR A 166 8.14 1.58 -6.37
C THR A 166 9.45 2.36 -6.47
N LYS A 167 9.48 3.57 -5.92
CA LYS A 167 10.69 4.41 -5.83
C LYS A 167 10.83 5.01 -4.44
N VAL A 168 12.04 4.99 -3.89
CA VAL A 168 12.35 5.68 -2.64
C VAL A 168 13.29 6.84 -2.95
N LEU A 169 12.91 8.04 -2.54
CA LEU A 169 13.59 9.29 -2.85
C LEU A 169 13.85 10.11 -1.59
N ARG A 170 14.88 10.96 -1.63
CA ARG A 170 15.11 11.98 -0.60
C ARG A 170 14.22 13.20 -0.83
N ALA A 171 14.10 14.07 0.17
CA ALA A 171 13.23 15.24 0.12
C ALA A 171 13.47 16.15 -1.11
N ALA A 172 14.73 16.39 -1.48
CA ALA A 172 15.07 17.25 -2.62
C ALA A 172 14.62 16.67 -3.97
N GLU A 173 14.79 15.35 -4.15
CA GLU A 173 14.42 14.63 -5.38
C GLU A 173 12.91 14.40 -5.46
N GLN A 174 12.27 14.24 -4.30
CA GLN A 174 10.85 13.94 -4.20
C GLN A 174 10.00 15.00 -4.87
N ALA A 175 10.29 16.29 -4.67
CA ALA A 175 9.47 17.36 -5.23
C ALA A 175 9.43 17.30 -6.77
N LEU A 176 10.59 17.09 -7.40
CA LEU A 176 10.69 17.00 -8.86
C LEU A 176 9.95 15.78 -9.40
N TYR A 177 10.22 14.60 -8.82
CA TYR A 177 9.56 13.35 -9.23
C TYR A 177 8.04 13.42 -9.00
N PHE A 178 7.60 14.01 -7.89
CA PHE A 178 6.20 14.14 -7.54
C PHE A 178 5.41 14.92 -8.59
N TYR A 179 5.88 16.11 -8.97
CA TYR A 179 5.16 16.93 -9.96
C TYR A 179 5.21 16.33 -11.36
N GLU A 180 6.35 15.75 -11.75
CA GLU A 180 6.49 15.06 -13.03
C GLU A 180 5.50 13.89 -13.15
N LYS A 181 5.49 12.98 -12.16
CA LYS A 181 4.60 11.82 -12.16
C LYS A 181 3.15 12.19 -12.02
N LEU A 182 2.81 13.19 -11.21
CA LEU A 182 1.44 13.64 -11.07
C LEU A 182 0.91 14.22 -12.39
N ASN A 183 1.74 14.97 -13.12
CA ASN A 183 1.37 15.49 -14.43
C ASN A 183 1.24 14.38 -15.48
N GLU A 184 2.14 13.39 -15.48
CA GLU A 184 2.06 12.21 -16.35
C GLU A 184 0.74 11.45 -16.13
N LEU A 185 0.39 11.18 -14.86
CA LEU A 185 -0.84 10.48 -14.50
C LEU A 185 -2.09 11.25 -14.94
N ARG A 186 -2.16 12.55 -14.63
CA ARG A 186 -3.29 13.42 -15.04
C ARG A 186 -3.39 13.59 -16.55
N SER A 187 -2.28 13.54 -17.27
CA SER A 187 -2.29 13.57 -18.74
C SER A 187 -2.70 12.23 -19.34
N SER A 188 -2.41 11.13 -18.63
CA SER A 188 -2.80 9.79 -19.02
C SER A 188 -4.27 9.45 -18.68
N ASP A 189 -4.98 10.33 -17.96
CA ASP A 189 -6.35 10.14 -17.42
C ASP A 189 -7.48 10.05 -18.47
N HIS A 190 -7.22 9.30 -19.55
CA HIS A 190 -8.24 8.50 -20.21
C HIS A 190 -8.78 7.36 -19.29
N TRP A 191 -8.21 7.15 -18.09
CA TRP A 191 -8.55 6.04 -17.19
C TRP A 191 -9.96 6.11 -16.57
N ASP A 192 -10.54 7.30 -16.36
CA ASP A 192 -11.82 7.44 -15.64
C ASP A 192 -13.08 7.26 -16.50
N GLN A 193 -12.97 7.14 -17.82
CA GLN A 193 -14.16 6.88 -18.66
C GLN A 193 -14.67 5.44 -18.57
N ARG A 194 -13.86 4.46 -18.15
CA ARG A 194 -14.29 3.04 -18.13
C ARG A 194 -14.95 2.58 -16.82
N PHE A 195 -14.70 3.25 -15.69
CA PHE A 195 -15.13 2.79 -14.37
C PHE A 195 -16.31 3.57 -13.77
N THR A 196 -16.74 4.68 -14.39
CA THR A 196 -17.93 5.43 -13.96
C THR A 196 -19.26 4.71 -14.30
N LEU A 197 -19.23 3.66 -15.12
CA LEU A 197 -20.34 2.72 -15.27
C LEU A 197 -20.36 1.72 -14.12
N ASN A 198 -20.56 2.23 -12.91
CA ASN A 198 -20.91 1.41 -11.78
C ASN A 198 -22.21 0.68 -12.16
N PRO A 199 -22.23 -0.65 -12.38
CA PRO A 199 -23.40 -1.35 -12.91
C PRO A 199 -24.62 -1.17 -12.01
N ILE A 200 -24.41 -0.92 -10.72
CA ILE A 200 -25.46 -0.58 -9.76
C ILE A 200 -26.11 0.76 -10.12
N LYS A 201 -25.33 1.82 -10.42
CA LYS A 201 -25.90 3.09 -10.91
C LYS A 201 -26.59 2.92 -12.26
N THR A 202 -26.08 2.05 -13.13
CA THR A 202 -26.73 1.74 -14.42
C THR A 202 -28.05 0.99 -14.22
N ILE A 203 -28.13 0.09 -13.23
CA ILE A 203 -29.37 -0.61 -12.84
C ILE A 203 -30.38 0.40 -12.28
N TYR A 204 -29.99 1.27 -11.34
CA TYR A 204 -30.87 2.31 -10.81
C TYR A 204 -31.33 3.29 -11.90
N LYS A 205 -30.44 3.69 -12.82
CA LYS A 205 -30.80 4.56 -13.96
C LYS A 205 -31.79 3.87 -14.91
N ARG A 206 -31.65 2.56 -15.13
CA ARG A 206 -32.57 1.78 -15.98
C ARG A 206 -33.93 1.54 -15.31
N MET A 207 -33.95 1.39 -13.99
CA MET A 207 -35.19 1.28 -13.20
C MET A 207 -35.91 2.63 -13.10
N SER A 208 -35.21 3.75 -12.97
CA SER A 208 -35.84 5.08 -12.93
C SER A 208 -36.37 5.54 -14.30
N SER A 209 -35.74 5.13 -15.40
CA SER A 209 -36.24 5.44 -16.75
C SER A 209 -37.35 4.52 -17.25
N SER A 210 -37.71 3.47 -16.50
CA SER A 210 -38.79 2.53 -16.84
C SER A 210 -40.05 2.75 -16.00
N SER A 211 -40.33 4.00 -15.61
CA SER A 211 -41.68 4.38 -15.14
C SER A 211 -42.67 4.33 -16.31
N THR A 212 -43.00 3.11 -16.71
CA THR A 212 -44.29 2.83 -17.33
C THR A 212 -45.32 3.05 -16.23
N THR A 213 -46.17 4.06 -16.40
CA THR A 213 -47.33 4.35 -15.56
C THR A 213 -48.24 3.12 -15.47
N CYS A 214 -48.04 2.27 -14.47
CA CYS A 214 -49.04 1.31 -14.03
C CYS A 214 -49.91 2.02 -12.98
N SER A 215 -51.07 2.50 -13.42
CA SER A 215 -52.16 2.92 -12.54
C SER A 215 -52.67 1.70 -11.76
N ILE A 216 -52.19 1.53 -10.53
CA ILE A 216 -52.68 0.52 -9.60
C ILE A 216 -53.20 1.22 -8.35
N THR A 217 -54.46 0.90 -8.08
CA THR A 217 -55.32 1.31 -6.97
C THR A 217 -54.71 1.04 -5.59
N SER A 218 -54.93 2.02 -4.72
CA SER A 218 -54.55 2.14 -3.31
C SER A 218 -54.76 0.90 -2.44
N GLY A 219 -53.68 0.44 -1.80
CA GLY A 219 -53.68 -0.49 -0.67
C GLY A 219 -52.54 -0.15 0.28
N THR A 220 -52.89 0.28 1.50
CA THR A 220 -52.03 0.82 2.54
C THR A 220 -51.25 -0.27 3.27
N ALA A 221 -49.92 -0.28 3.18
CA ALA A 221 -49.06 -1.02 4.10
C ALA A 221 -47.64 -0.42 4.16
N GLN A 222 -47.20 -0.04 5.36
CA GLN A 222 -45.83 0.39 5.68
C GLN A 222 -44.88 -0.81 5.77
N PRO A 223 -43.60 -0.64 5.42
CA PRO A 223 -42.54 -1.47 5.97
C PRO A 223 -41.47 -0.68 6.73
N GLU A 224 -40.97 -1.32 7.78
CA GLU A 224 -39.85 -0.93 8.64
C GLU A 224 -38.51 -0.97 7.89
N GLU A 225 -37.66 0.02 8.18
CA GLU A 225 -36.28 0.12 7.71
C GLU A 225 -35.35 -0.61 8.69
N ASP A 226 -34.57 -1.56 8.20
CA ASP A 226 -33.40 -2.08 8.92
C ASP A 226 -32.29 -2.40 7.91
N GLU A 227 -31.43 -1.41 7.66
CA GLU A 227 -30.34 -1.47 6.67
C GLU A 227 -29.00 -1.59 7.41
N SER A 228 -28.53 -2.84 7.63
CA SER A 228 -27.20 -3.11 8.18
C SER A 228 -26.17 -3.37 7.06
N LEU A 229 -25.27 -2.41 6.88
CA LEU A 229 -24.13 -2.50 5.95
C LEU A 229 -23.02 -3.38 6.56
N ALA A 230 -22.83 -4.56 5.97
CA ALA A 230 -21.74 -5.48 6.31
C ALA A 230 -20.37 -4.92 5.85
N ALA A 231 -19.62 -4.37 6.80
CA ALA A 231 -18.20 -4.09 6.63
C ALA A 231 -17.42 -5.40 6.48
N THR A 232 -16.93 -5.69 5.28
CA THR A 232 -16.04 -6.84 5.04
C THR A 232 -14.70 -6.62 5.74
N SER A 233 -14.54 -7.27 6.88
CA SER A 233 -13.31 -7.39 7.66
C SER A 233 -12.12 -7.82 6.78
N ALA A 234 -11.10 -6.96 6.73
CA ALA A 234 -9.83 -7.23 6.08
C ALA A 234 -8.98 -8.15 6.97
N CYS A 235 -9.10 -9.47 6.78
CA CYS A 235 -8.26 -10.43 7.50
C CYS A 235 -6.77 -10.23 7.21
N SER A 236 -6.02 -10.10 8.32
CA SER A 236 -4.58 -10.17 8.48
C SER A 236 -3.96 -11.33 7.68
N SER A 237 -3.25 -11.01 6.60
CA SER A 237 -2.21 -11.90 6.06
C SER A 237 -0.92 -11.50 6.76
N SER A 238 -0.28 -12.46 7.44
CA SER A 238 1.04 -12.26 8.04
C SER A 238 2.03 -11.92 6.93
N TRP A 239 2.79 -10.84 7.11
CA TRP A 239 3.90 -10.54 6.21
C TRP A 239 5.14 -11.07 6.89
N SER A 240 5.63 -12.18 6.37
CA SER A 240 6.93 -12.71 6.76
C SER A 240 7.94 -12.18 5.75
N PHE A 241 9.00 -11.55 6.26
CA PHE A 241 10.11 -11.06 5.47
C PHE A 241 11.10 -12.21 5.31
N PRO A 242 11.41 -12.65 4.08
CA PRO A 242 12.52 -13.57 3.86
C PRO A 242 13.81 -12.83 4.23
N LEU A 243 14.65 -13.52 4.99
CA LEU A 243 16.00 -13.13 5.38
C LEU A 243 16.92 -13.13 4.16
#